data_AF-A0AAV6VPN3-F1
#
_entry.id   AF-A0AAV6VPN3-F1
#
_cell.length_a   1.000
_cell.length_b   1.000
_cell.length_c   1.000
_cell.angle_alpha   90.00
_cell.angle_beta   90.00
_cell.angle_gamma   90.00
#
_symmetry.space_group_name_H-M   'P 1'
#
loop_
_entity.id
_entity.type
_entity.pdbx_description
1 polymer ?
#
loop_
_entity_poly.entity_id
_entity_poly.type
_entity_poly.pdbx_seq_one_letter_code
_entity_poly.pdbx_strand_id
1 'polypeptide(L)'
;MIWVFGDDRMQVWDLVSPLVCGLGVREPRLYMAESGAPVDATAPALLLDGEPLVLREHADDDASSTTDFRLSIVEEILATEKDYCQTLKTVSDLYEKPLRKLLSMEKEDYKSFFDWVEPICSLSKMVIIKLTVAIDEWETYETKVATIFSKLLWTKYEEYQNLYLDTTLPLLKEKESSDEDFVALCQLRQGAAKYSLAALLELPRHVRHTCELHEQGMAPGAGPTAQTIPRLGRVMPGGSTALDAHQIPLQGGRLTHNPPPPHARSL
;
A
#
# COMPACT_ATOMS: atom_id res chain seq x y z
N MET A 1 -1.15 21.89 6.07
CA MET A 1 0.00 21.52 5.21
C MET A 1 1.25 21.62 6.07
N ILE A 2 2.06 20.57 6.12
CA ILE A 2 3.24 20.44 6.98
C ILE A 2 4.45 20.37 6.05
N TRP A 3 5.44 21.24 6.25
CA TRP A 3 6.70 21.18 5.51
C TRP A 3 7.71 20.34 6.30
N VAL A 4 8.27 19.31 5.65
CA VAL A 4 9.21 18.38 6.28
C VAL A 4 10.63 18.77 5.90
N PHE A 5 11.47 18.96 6.92
CA PHE A 5 12.92 19.06 6.79
C PHE A 5 13.51 18.02 7.73
N GLY A 6 13.87 16.87 7.17
CA GLY A 6 14.28 15.68 7.92
C GLY A 6 15.79 15.55 8.02
N ASP A 7 16.27 15.03 9.16
CA ASP A 7 17.63 14.49 9.32
C ASP A 7 17.59 12.96 9.13
N ASP A 8 18.70 12.34 8.74
CA ASP A 8 18.85 10.89 8.45
C ASP A 8 18.45 9.99 9.63
N ARG A 9 18.35 10.56 10.83
CA ARG A 9 18.04 9.83 12.08
C ARG A 9 16.59 9.96 12.55
N MET A 10 15.78 10.76 11.88
CA MET A 10 14.38 11.01 12.27
C MET A 10 13.41 10.23 11.39
N GLN A 11 12.37 9.67 11.99
CA GLN A 11 11.24 9.11 11.25
C GLN A 11 10.21 10.19 10.95
N VAL A 12 9.37 9.96 9.94
CA VAL A 12 8.24 10.85 9.62
C VAL A 12 7.36 11.09 10.86
N TRP A 13 7.11 10.05 11.66
CA TRP A 13 6.31 10.18 12.87
C TRP A 13 6.93 11.12 13.92
N ASP A 14 8.25 11.12 14.07
CA ASP A 14 8.93 12.00 15.05
C ASP A 14 8.68 13.49 14.76
N LEU A 15 8.54 13.82 13.47
CA LEU A 15 8.24 15.18 13.02
C LEU A 15 6.77 15.56 13.21
N VAL A 16 5.86 14.63 12.97
CA VAL A 16 4.42 14.93 12.94
C VAL A 16 3.75 14.70 14.30
N SER A 17 4.30 13.84 15.16
CA SER A 17 3.77 13.51 16.48
C SER A 17 3.47 14.76 17.35
N PRO A 18 4.35 15.78 17.46
CA PRO A 18 4.04 16.99 18.21
C PRO A 18 2.83 17.76 17.65
N LEU A 19 2.64 17.77 16.33
CA LEU A 19 1.53 18.42 15.66
C LEU A 19 0.22 17.63 15.85
N VAL A 20 0.28 16.30 15.74
CA VAL A 20 -0.85 15.40 16.01
C VAL A 20 -1.34 15.59 17.44
N CYS A 21 -0.43 15.56 18.42
CA CYS A 21 -0.75 15.80 19.83
C CYS A 21 -1.31 17.21 20.06
N GLY A 22 -0.73 18.23 19.43
CA GLY A 22 -1.19 19.62 19.55
C GLY A 22 -2.56 19.87 18.94
N LEU A 23 -2.93 19.12 17.89
CA LEU A 23 -4.22 19.21 17.21
C LEU A 23 -5.27 18.23 17.79
N GLY A 24 -4.86 17.31 18.67
CA GLY A 24 -5.77 16.33 19.28
C GLY A 24 -6.23 15.22 18.34
N VAL A 25 -5.51 14.99 17.24
CA VAL A 25 -5.90 14.02 16.20
C VAL A 25 -5.71 12.59 16.70
N ARG A 26 -6.78 11.78 16.68
CA ARG A 26 -6.76 10.42 17.26
C ARG A 26 -6.19 9.35 16.32
N GLU A 27 -6.57 9.40 15.05
CA GLU A 27 -6.09 8.48 14.02
C GLU A 27 -5.51 9.27 12.84
N PRO A 28 -4.28 9.78 12.97
CA PRO A 28 -3.66 10.59 11.93
C PRO A 28 -3.30 9.76 10.71
N ARG A 29 -3.65 10.27 9.53
CA ARG A 29 -3.25 9.72 8.24
C ARG A 29 -2.49 10.77 7.46
N LEU A 30 -1.30 10.40 7.02
CA LEU A 30 -0.40 11.29 6.31
C LEU A 30 -0.44 10.99 4.81
N TYR A 31 -0.52 12.04 4.01
CA TYR A 31 -0.51 11.97 2.57
C TYR A 31 0.48 12.99 2.00
N MET A 32 1.19 12.64 0.94
CA MET A 32 1.98 13.60 0.16
C MET A 32 1.02 14.59 -0.51
N ALA A 33 1.31 15.90 -0.46
CA ALA A 33 0.35 16.89 -0.95
C ALA A 33 0.21 16.89 -2.48
N GLU A 34 1.29 16.59 -3.22
CA GLU A 34 1.27 16.62 -4.68
C GLU A 34 0.63 15.35 -5.28
N SER A 35 1.13 14.17 -4.89
CA SER A 35 0.63 12.88 -5.42
C SER A 35 -0.63 12.37 -4.72
N GLY A 36 -0.92 12.88 -3.51
CA GLY A 36 -1.97 12.33 -2.65
C GLY A 36 -1.64 10.93 -2.11
N ALA A 37 -0.40 10.47 -2.25
CA ALA A 37 0.01 9.14 -1.84
C ALA A 37 0.06 9.02 -0.31
N PRO A 38 -0.47 7.94 0.28
CA PRO A 38 -0.33 7.71 1.70
C PRO A 38 1.15 7.55 2.06
N VAL A 39 1.56 8.11 3.19
CA VAL A 39 2.95 8.14 3.67
C VAL A 39 3.16 7.06 4.73
N ASP A 40 4.31 6.39 4.68
CA ASP A 40 4.76 5.53 5.77
C ASP A 40 5.31 6.39 6.91
N ALA A 41 4.64 6.38 8.05
CA ALA A 41 5.04 7.14 9.23
C ALA A 41 6.37 6.64 9.83
N THR A 42 6.77 5.40 9.54
CA THR A 42 8.05 4.82 10.01
C THR A 42 9.21 5.04 9.04
N ALA A 43 8.95 5.59 7.86
CA ALA A 43 9.99 5.89 6.89
C ALA A 43 10.93 7.00 7.42
N PRO A 44 12.18 7.05 6.93
CA PRO A 44 13.08 8.16 7.21
C PRO A 44 12.50 9.49 6.71
N ALA A 45 12.56 10.52 7.55
CA ALA A 45 12.04 11.85 7.23
C ALA A 45 12.79 12.51 6.07
N LEU A 46 14.06 12.17 5.84
CA LEU A 46 14.86 12.66 4.71
C LEU A 46 14.19 12.42 3.35
N LEU A 47 13.43 11.32 3.22
CA LEU A 47 12.73 10.97 1.98
C LEU A 47 11.57 11.93 1.64
N LEU A 48 11.25 12.86 2.53
CA LEU A 48 10.25 13.91 2.38
C LEU A 48 10.85 15.32 2.44
N ASP A 49 12.17 15.45 2.33
CA ASP A 49 12.83 16.76 2.44
C ASP A 49 12.33 17.71 1.34
N GLY A 50 11.71 18.82 1.75
CA GLY A 50 11.08 19.78 0.85
C GLY A 50 9.69 19.39 0.31
N GLU A 51 9.16 18.22 0.69
CA GLU A 51 7.84 17.75 0.26
C GLU A 51 6.74 18.14 1.27
N PRO A 52 5.68 18.85 0.85
CA PRO A 52 4.57 19.18 1.72
C PRO A 52 3.69 17.96 2.01
N LEU A 53 3.34 17.79 3.29
CA LEU A 53 2.41 16.76 3.76
C LEU A 53 1.03 17.33 4.08
N VAL A 54 0.02 16.49 3.87
CA VAL A 54 -1.35 16.69 4.31
C VAL A 54 -1.66 15.69 5.40
N LEU A 55 -1.90 16.22 6.61
CA LEU A 55 -2.48 15.47 7.70
C LEU A 55 -3.99 15.43 7.50
N ARG A 56 -4.57 14.24 7.42
CA ARG A 56 -6.01 14.03 7.52
C ARG A 56 -6.30 13.30 8.80
N GLU A 57 -7.33 13.76 9.48
CA GLU A 57 -7.95 13.03 10.56
C GLU A 57 -8.95 12.05 9.94
N HIS A 58 -8.94 10.80 10.42
CA HIS A 58 -10.10 9.94 10.23
C HIS A 58 -11.27 10.66 10.87
N ALA A 59 -12.32 10.96 10.09
CA ALA A 59 -13.52 11.56 10.66
C ALA A 59 -14.13 10.53 11.62
N ASP A 60 -13.73 10.56 12.88
CA ASP A 60 -14.47 9.92 13.95
C ASP A 60 -15.71 10.76 14.19
N ASP A 61 -16.83 10.18 13.76
CA ASP A 61 -18.12 10.22 14.44
C ASP A 61 -18.35 11.47 15.28
N ASP A 62 -19.16 12.38 14.71
CA ASP A 62 -20.16 13.02 15.54
C ASP A 62 -20.83 11.88 16.31
N ALA A 63 -20.68 11.89 17.62
CA ALA A 63 -21.11 10.83 18.53
C ALA A 63 -22.65 10.71 18.55
N SER A 64 -23.25 10.36 17.42
CA SER A 64 -24.45 9.58 17.41
C SER A 64 -23.99 8.18 17.75
N SER A 65 -24.36 7.72 18.93
CA SER A 65 -24.40 6.30 19.24
C SER A 65 -25.21 5.59 18.17
N THR A 66 -24.61 5.21 17.04
CA THR A 66 -25.27 4.39 16.04
C THR A 66 -25.44 3.03 16.69
N THR A 67 -26.57 2.85 17.37
CA THR A 67 -27.00 1.57 17.95
C THR A 67 -27.08 0.46 16.90
N ASP A 68 -27.08 0.85 15.62
CA ASP A 68 -27.06 -0.06 14.50
C ASP A 68 -25.63 -0.47 14.12
N PHE A 69 -25.23 -1.64 14.62
CA PHE A 69 -23.98 -2.30 14.27
C PHE A 69 -23.82 -2.52 12.75
N ARG A 70 -24.92 -2.75 12.01
CA ARG A 70 -24.84 -2.95 10.55
C ARG A 70 -24.43 -1.65 9.85
N LEU A 71 -24.97 -0.52 10.28
CA LEU A 71 -24.61 0.80 9.73
C LEU A 71 -23.13 1.08 9.95
N SER A 72 -22.63 0.86 11.17
CA SER A 72 -21.21 1.05 11.50
C SER A 72 -20.27 0.23 10.59
N ILE A 73 -20.60 -1.04 10.31
CA ILE A 73 -19.81 -1.84 9.37
C ILE A 73 -19.84 -1.22 7.95
N VAL A 74 -21.00 -0.75 7.50
CA VAL A 74 -21.15 -0.20 6.15
C VAL A 74 -20.41 1.13 6.01
N GLU A 75 -20.40 1.96 7.05
CA GLU A 75 -19.58 3.18 7.15
C GLU A 75 -18.09 2.85 7.10
N GLU A 76 -17.64 1.80 7.81
CA GLU A 76 -16.26 1.32 7.75
C GLU A 76 -15.90 0.84 6.33
N ILE A 77 -16.78 0.10 5.66
CA ILE A 77 -16.58 -0.32 4.26
C ILE A 77 -16.51 0.92 3.35
N LEU A 78 -17.38 1.91 3.51
CA LEU A 78 -17.34 3.14 2.72
C LEU A 78 -16.03 3.91 2.94
N ALA A 79 -15.57 4.04 4.18
CA ALA A 79 -14.33 4.73 4.51
C ALA A 79 -13.12 4.02 3.89
N THR A 80 -13.02 2.70 4.08
CA THR A 80 -11.95 1.88 3.52
C THR A 80 -11.96 1.86 1.99
N GLU A 81 -13.13 1.84 1.36
CA GLU A 81 -13.25 1.90 -0.10
C GLU A 81 -12.83 3.28 -0.65
N LYS A 82 -13.16 4.38 0.04
CA LYS A 82 -12.69 5.74 -0.30
C LYS A 82 -11.16 5.83 -0.23
N ASP A 83 -10.56 5.28 0.82
CA ASP A 83 -9.10 5.22 0.98
C ASP A 83 -8.43 4.38 -0.11
N TYR A 84 -9.03 3.22 -0.42
CA TYR A 84 -8.56 2.34 -1.48
C TYR A 84 -8.62 3.03 -2.85
N CYS A 85 -9.75 3.64 -3.21
CA CYS A 85 -9.90 4.38 -4.46
C CYS A 85 -8.88 5.52 -4.58
N GLN A 86 -8.64 6.25 -3.48
CA GLN A 86 -7.63 7.30 -3.43
C GLN A 86 -6.22 6.74 -3.63
N THR A 87 -5.90 5.61 -2.98
CA THR A 87 -4.60 4.95 -3.09
C THR A 87 -4.36 4.42 -4.51
N LEU A 88 -5.37 3.87 -5.19
CA LEU A 88 -5.21 3.41 -6.56
C LEU A 88 -4.88 4.56 -7.53
N LYS A 89 -5.47 5.74 -7.33
CA LYS A 89 -5.18 6.91 -8.18
C LYS A 89 -3.73 7.35 -8.08
N THR A 90 -3.05 7.07 -6.97
CA THR A 90 -1.65 7.49 -6.79
C THR A 90 -0.69 6.65 -7.64
N VAL A 91 -1.12 5.47 -8.11
CA VAL A 91 -0.36 4.63 -9.06
C VAL A 91 0.02 5.45 -10.30
N SER A 92 -0.92 6.24 -10.81
CA SER A 92 -0.70 7.01 -12.02
C SER A 92 0.39 8.08 -11.87
N ASP A 93 0.39 8.79 -10.74
CA ASP A 93 1.34 9.88 -10.49
C ASP A 93 2.71 9.38 -10.04
N LEU A 94 2.75 8.35 -9.19
CA LEU A 94 4.00 7.81 -8.65
C LEU A 94 4.76 6.93 -9.64
N TYR A 95 4.06 6.07 -10.37
CA TYR A 95 4.71 5.00 -11.14
C TYR A 95 4.39 5.07 -12.63
N GLU A 96 3.12 5.22 -13.01
CA GLU A 96 2.71 5.18 -14.41
C GLU A 96 3.40 6.27 -15.25
N LYS A 97 3.29 7.55 -14.85
CA LYS A 97 3.88 8.68 -15.58
C LYS A 97 5.41 8.62 -15.65
N PRO A 98 6.13 8.30 -14.56
CA PRO A 98 7.59 8.13 -14.62
C PRO A 98 8.02 6.93 -15.47
N LEU A 99 7.37 5.77 -15.32
CA LEU A 99 7.75 4.55 -16.03
C LEU A 99 7.46 4.63 -17.53
N ARG A 100 6.47 5.43 -17.96
CA ARG A 100 6.24 5.71 -19.39
C ARG A 100 7.46 6.35 -20.08
N LYS A 101 8.31 7.06 -19.33
CA LYS A 101 9.50 7.74 -19.86
C LYS A 101 10.74 6.82 -19.89
N LEU A 102 10.64 5.64 -19.30
CA LEU A 102 11.71 4.66 -19.23
C LEU A 102 11.85 3.95 -20.59
N LEU A 103 13.05 3.91 -21.15
CA LEU A 103 13.28 3.35 -22.49
C LEU A 103 13.12 1.83 -22.54
N SER A 104 13.30 1.15 -21.40
CA SER A 104 13.14 -0.30 -21.26
C SER A 104 11.69 -0.75 -21.04
N MET A 105 10.74 0.18 -21.06
CA MET A 105 9.33 -0.11 -20.89
C MET A 105 8.64 -0.31 -22.25
N GLU A 106 8.39 -1.57 -22.61
CA GLU A 106 7.64 -1.88 -23.82
C GLU A 106 6.16 -1.52 -23.67
N LYS A 107 5.47 -1.34 -24.80
CA LYS A 107 4.06 -0.91 -24.79
C LYS A 107 3.17 -2.00 -24.20
N GLU A 108 3.46 -3.25 -24.48
CA GLU A 108 2.74 -4.42 -23.99
C GLU A 108 2.95 -4.58 -22.47
N ASP A 109 4.19 -4.44 -21.99
CA ASP A 109 4.53 -4.43 -20.57
C ASP A 109 3.77 -3.33 -19.82
N TYR A 110 3.83 -2.11 -20.36
CA TYR A 110 3.15 -0.96 -19.79
C TYR A 110 1.66 -1.19 -19.60
N LYS A 111 1.00 -1.78 -20.60
CA LYS A 111 -0.43 -2.10 -20.51
C LYS A 111 -0.72 -3.12 -19.41
N SER A 112 0.09 -4.17 -19.31
CA SER A 112 -0.05 -5.17 -18.25
C SER A 112 0.02 -4.54 -16.86
N PHE A 113 0.89 -3.53 -16.66
CA PHE A 113 1.03 -2.85 -15.38
C PHE A 113 -0.04 -1.80 -15.08
N PHE A 114 -0.67 -1.15 -16.07
CA PHE A 114 -1.47 0.06 -15.81
C PHE A 114 -2.88 0.07 -16.42
N ASP A 115 -3.19 -0.72 -17.46
CA ASP A 115 -4.50 -0.66 -18.11
C ASP A 115 -5.66 -1.12 -17.19
N TRP A 116 -5.35 -1.82 -16.10
CA TRP A 116 -6.33 -2.24 -15.09
C TRP A 116 -6.75 -1.13 -14.12
N VAL A 117 -5.93 -0.07 -13.97
CA VAL A 117 -6.12 0.95 -12.93
C VAL A 117 -7.45 1.67 -13.10
N GLU A 118 -7.75 2.15 -14.32
CA GLU A 118 -8.98 2.91 -14.58
C GLU A 118 -10.27 2.05 -14.47
N PRO A 119 -10.32 0.82 -15.01
CA PRO A 119 -11.44 -0.10 -14.77
C PRO A 119 -11.71 -0.35 -13.28
N ILE A 120 -10.67 -0.66 -12.50
CA ILE A 120 -10.83 -0.96 -11.06
C ILE A 120 -11.21 0.32 -10.29
N CYS A 121 -10.61 1.47 -10.60
CA CYS A 121 -10.99 2.75 -10.01
C CYS A 121 -12.46 3.09 -10.30
N SER A 122 -12.93 2.84 -11.52
CA SER A 122 -14.32 3.09 -11.92
C SER A 122 -15.31 2.23 -11.14
N LEU A 123 -14.97 0.95 -10.93
CA LEU A 123 -15.76 0.04 -10.10
C LEU A 123 -15.77 0.49 -8.63
N SER A 124 -14.61 0.87 -8.10
CA SER A 124 -14.50 1.38 -6.73
C SER A 124 -15.34 2.65 -6.53
N LYS A 125 -15.28 3.61 -7.46
CA LYS A 125 -16.15 4.80 -7.45
C LYS A 125 -17.63 4.44 -7.46
N MET A 126 -18.04 3.45 -8.25
CA MET A 126 -19.43 2.98 -8.27
C MET A 126 -19.85 2.42 -6.90
N VAL A 127 -19.00 1.62 -6.25
CA VAL A 127 -19.25 1.08 -4.90
C VAL A 127 -19.38 2.23 -3.89
N ILE A 128 -18.47 3.20 -3.90
CA ILE A 128 -18.53 4.40 -3.04
C ILE A 128 -19.85 5.15 -3.20
N ILE A 129 -20.26 5.43 -4.44
CA ILE A 129 -21.52 6.16 -4.72
C ILE A 129 -22.72 5.38 -4.16
N LYS A 130 -22.79 4.08 -4.45
CA LYS A 130 -23.91 3.24 -3.99
C LYS A 130 -23.96 3.10 -2.47
N LEU A 131 -22.81 2.95 -1.83
CA LEU A 131 -22.72 2.88 -0.36
C LEU A 131 -23.10 4.21 0.29
N THR A 132 -22.67 5.33 -0.29
CA THR A 132 -23.03 6.67 0.20
C THR A 132 -24.55 6.84 0.16
N VAL A 133 -25.20 6.53 -0.97
CA VAL A 133 -26.67 6.59 -1.08
C VAL A 133 -27.34 5.63 -0.09
N ALA A 134 -26.83 4.41 0.08
CA ALA A 134 -27.39 3.45 1.02
C ALA A 134 -27.29 3.91 2.49
N ILE A 135 -26.24 4.65 2.86
CA ILE A 135 -26.07 5.24 4.18
C ILE A 135 -26.98 6.46 4.35
N ASP A 136 -27.09 7.32 3.33
CA ASP A 136 -27.96 8.50 3.37
C ASP A 136 -29.45 8.14 3.51
N GLU A 137 -29.85 7.01 2.92
CA GLU A 137 -31.22 6.46 2.97
C GLU A 137 -31.32 5.23 3.91
N TRP A 138 -30.50 5.19 4.97
CA TRP A 138 -30.37 3.99 5.78
C TRP A 138 -31.62 3.63 6.60
N GLU A 139 -32.08 2.41 6.43
CA GLU A 139 -33.16 1.78 7.20
C GLU A 139 -32.66 0.45 7.78
N THR A 140 -32.52 0.38 9.11
CA THR A 140 -31.87 -0.73 9.85
C THR A 140 -32.33 -2.13 9.45
N TYR A 141 -33.59 -2.29 9.05
CA TYR A 141 -34.16 -3.60 8.71
C TYR A 141 -34.43 -3.78 7.21
N GLU A 142 -34.36 -2.71 6.40
CA GLU A 142 -34.76 -2.74 5.00
C GLU A 142 -33.57 -2.59 4.03
N THR A 143 -32.52 -1.87 4.42
CA THR A 143 -31.39 -1.60 3.53
C THR A 143 -30.61 -2.87 3.18
N LYS A 144 -30.53 -3.17 1.88
CA LYS A 144 -29.87 -4.34 1.29
C LYS A 144 -28.55 -3.98 0.60
N VAL A 145 -27.49 -3.86 1.39
CA VAL A 145 -26.14 -3.50 0.93
C VAL A 145 -25.52 -4.57 0.03
N ALA A 146 -25.85 -5.85 0.20
CA ALA A 146 -25.30 -6.94 -0.62
C ALA A 146 -25.51 -6.75 -2.13
N THR A 147 -26.58 -6.06 -2.53
CA THR A 147 -26.88 -5.78 -3.95
C THR A 147 -25.87 -4.84 -4.63
N ILE A 148 -25.10 -4.09 -3.84
CA ILE A 148 -24.03 -3.20 -4.31
C ILE A 148 -22.87 -4.03 -4.88
N PHE A 149 -22.58 -5.17 -4.26
CA PHE A 149 -21.53 -6.11 -4.65
C PHE A 149 -22.01 -7.06 -5.75
N SER A 150 -22.35 -6.48 -6.90
CA SER A 150 -22.91 -7.23 -8.03
C SER A 150 -21.95 -8.27 -8.61
N LYS A 151 -22.49 -9.30 -9.27
CA LYS A 151 -21.69 -10.29 -10.02
C LYS A 151 -20.71 -9.65 -11.01
N LEU A 152 -21.11 -8.54 -11.65
CA LEU A 152 -20.26 -7.80 -12.58
C LEU A 152 -18.99 -7.25 -11.90
N LEU A 153 -19.13 -6.74 -10.67
CA LEU A 153 -18.00 -6.26 -9.85
C LEU A 153 -17.00 -7.40 -9.65
N TRP A 154 -17.49 -8.55 -9.15
CA TRP A 154 -16.66 -9.70 -8.84
C TRP A 154 -15.98 -10.30 -10.07
N THR A 155 -16.69 -10.39 -11.19
CA THR A 155 -16.10 -10.86 -12.46
C THR A 155 -14.94 -9.97 -12.89
N LYS A 156 -15.02 -8.65 -12.73
CA LYS A 156 -13.93 -7.74 -13.10
C LYS A 156 -12.73 -7.84 -12.16
N TYR A 157 -12.96 -8.02 -10.87
CA TYR A 157 -11.87 -8.31 -9.92
C TYR A 157 -11.23 -9.67 -10.21
N GLU A 158 -11.99 -10.68 -10.62
CA GLU A 158 -11.46 -11.99 -11.02
C GLU A 158 -10.63 -11.91 -12.31
N GLU A 159 -11.12 -11.20 -13.33
CA GLU A 159 -10.35 -10.91 -14.55
C GLU A 159 -9.00 -10.25 -14.22
N TYR A 160 -9.01 -9.26 -13.31
CA TYR A 160 -7.79 -8.62 -12.84
C TYR A 160 -6.86 -9.60 -12.10
N GLN A 161 -7.40 -10.45 -11.24
CA GLN A 161 -6.59 -11.42 -10.49
C GLN A 161 -5.87 -12.39 -11.41
N ASN A 162 -6.54 -12.85 -12.46
CA ASN A 162 -5.92 -13.70 -13.47
C ASN A 162 -4.83 -12.95 -14.24
N LEU A 163 -5.10 -11.72 -14.69
CA LEU A 163 -4.09 -10.86 -15.33
C LEU A 163 -2.86 -10.62 -14.43
N TYR A 164 -3.09 -10.38 -13.13
CA TYR A 164 -2.03 -10.13 -12.17
C TYR A 164 -1.15 -11.38 -12.01
N LEU A 165 -1.76 -12.55 -11.76
CA LEU A 165 -1.04 -13.79 -11.52
C LEU A 165 -0.34 -14.33 -12.77
N ASP A 166 -1.01 -14.29 -13.91
CA ASP A 166 -0.55 -14.97 -15.13
C ASP A 166 0.43 -14.11 -15.94
N THR A 167 0.37 -12.78 -15.81
CA THR A 167 1.14 -11.86 -16.65
C THR A 167 1.91 -10.83 -15.85
N THR A 168 1.24 -10.07 -14.99
CA THR A 168 1.84 -8.88 -14.36
C THR A 168 2.90 -9.23 -13.34
N LEU A 169 2.66 -10.23 -12.49
CA LEU A 169 3.59 -10.66 -11.45
C LEU A 169 4.87 -11.33 -12.01
N PRO A 170 4.79 -12.25 -13.01
CA PRO A 170 5.98 -12.74 -13.68
C PRO A 170 6.81 -11.62 -14.32
N LEU A 171 6.14 -10.69 -15.02
CA LEU A 171 6.79 -9.55 -15.65
C LEU A 171 7.46 -8.62 -14.63
N LEU A 172 6.81 -8.37 -13.49
CA LEU A 172 7.39 -7.57 -12.40
C LEU A 172 8.69 -8.19 -11.90
N LYS A 173 8.68 -9.51 -11.64
CA LYS A 173 9.88 -10.23 -11.19
C LYS A 173 10.99 -10.24 -12.23
N GLU A 174 10.62 -10.35 -13.50
CA GLU A 174 11.59 -10.25 -14.60
C GLU A 174 12.24 -8.87 -14.63
N LYS A 175 11.47 -7.78 -14.62
CA LYS A 175 11.99 -6.41 -14.60
C LYS A 175 12.84 -6.15 -13.36
N GLU A 176 12.40 -6.59 -12.18
CA GLU A 176 13.17 -6.42 -10.94
C GLU A 176 14.53 -7.15 -10.96
N SER A 177 14.67 -8.21 -11.74
CA SER A 177 15.91 -8.98 -11.83
C SER A 177 16.82 -8.59 -13.01
N SER A 178 16.26 -7.98 -14.06
CA SER A 178 16.96 -7.71 -15.31
C SER A 178 17.15 -6.23 -15.63
N ASP A 179 16.39 -5.34 -15.01
CA ASP A 179 16.34 -3.91 -15.32
C ASP A 179 16.64 -3.05 -14.08
N GLU A 180 17.92 -2.69 -13.91
CA GLU A 180 18.38 -1.87 -12.79
C GLU A 180 17.77 -0.46 -12.80
N ASP A 181 17.54 0.12 -13.99
CA ASP A 181 16.96 1.46 -14.14
C ASP A 181 15.48 1.46 -13.69
N PHE A 182 14.73 0.41 -14.01
CA PHE A 182 13.37 0.20 -13.52
C PHE A 182 13.33 0.14 -12.00
N VAL A 183 14.21 -0.66 -11.38
CA VAL A 183 14.26 -0.82 -9.92
C VAL A 183 14.64 0.50 -9.26
N ALA A 184 15.68 1.18 -9.75
CA ALA A 184 16.13 2.45 -9.21
C ALA A 184 15.03 3.52 -9.31
N LEU A 185 14.30 3.58 -10.43
CA LEU A 185 13.20 4.52 -10.59
C LEU A 185 12.03 4.19 -9.64
N CYS A 186 11.68 2.91 -9.48
CA CYS A 186 10.64 2.50 -8.54
C CYS A 186 10.98 2.87 -7.10
N GLN A 187 12.22 2.64 -6.66
CA GLN A 187 12.69 3.02 -5.32
C GLN A 187 12.70 4.55 -5.13
N LEU A 188 13.22 5.28 -6.12
CA LEU A 188 13.23 6.74 -6.10
C LEU A 188 11.82 7.32 -5.99
N ARG A 189 10.86 6.75 -6.73
CA ARG A 189 9.46 7.20 -6.73
C ARG A 189 8.67 6.75 -5.52
N GLN A 190 9.00 5.60 -4.95
CA GLN A 190 8.42 5.17 -3.69
C GLN A 190 8.77 6.18 -2.59
N GLY A 191 10.05 6.55 -2.41
CA GLY A 191 10.44 7.49 -1.36
C GLY A 191 9.83 7.11 0.00
N ALA A 192 9.13 8.04 0.64
CA ALA A 192 8.36 7.79 1.86
C ALA A 192 6.89 7.38 1.64
N ALA A 193 6.48 7.11 0.40
CA ALA A 193 5.16 6.57 0.13
C ALA A 193 5.01 5.18 0.76
N LYS A 194 3.82 4.94 1.32
CA LYS A 194 3.48 3.72 2.06
C LYS A 194 3.55 2.46 1.21
N TYR A 195 3.27 2.56 -0.08
CA TYR A 195 3.14 1.41 -0.97
C TYR A 195 4.19 1.45 -2.08
N SER A 196 4.94 0.36 -2.20
CA SER A 196 5.73 0.06 -3.40
C SER A 196 4.82 -0.26 -4.58
N LEU A 197 5.36 -0.26 -5.81
CA LEU A 197 4.63 -0.66 -7.00
C LEU A 197 4.05 -2.08 -6.86
N ALA A 198 4.84 -3.02 -6.36
CA ALA A 198 4.41 -4.39 -6.08
C ALA A 198 3.20 -4.42 -5.13
N ALA A 199 3.27 -3.68 -4.01
CA ALA A 199 2.18 -3.62 -3.05
C ALA A 199 0.90 -3.02 -3.65
N LEU A 200 1.01 -2.00 -4.51
CA LEU A 200 -0.13 -1.39 -5.18
C LEU A 200 -0.83 -2.35 -6.16
N LEU A 201 -0.05 -3.15 -6.89
CA LEU A 201 -0.57 -4.20 -7.78
C LEU A 201 -1.25 -5.34 -7.00
N GLU A 202 -0.95 -5.51 -5.71
CA GLU A 202 -1.61 -6.51 -4.88
C GLU A 202 -2.89 -6.00 -4.21
N LEU A 203 -3.10 -4.69 -4.13
CA LEU A 203 -4.24 -4.12 -3.39
C LEU A 203 -5.60 -4.65 -3.86
N PRO A 204 -5.91 -4.76 -5.17
CA PRO A 204 -7.22 -5.22 -5.61
C PRO A 204 -7.53 -6.68 -5.21
N ARG A 205 -6.50 -7.52 -4.96
CA ARG A 205 -6.69 -8.86 -4.38
C ARG A 205 -7.17 -8.80 -2.94
N HIS A 206 -6.57 -7.92 -2.14
CA HIS A 206 -6.86 -7.79 -0.71
C HIS A 206 -8.27 -7.21 -0.45
N VAL A 207 -8.71 -6.25 -1.28
CA VAL A 207 -10.06 -5.68 -1.20
C VAL A 207 -11.13 -6.74 -1.43
N ARG A 208 -10.94 -7.61 -2.43
CA ARG A 208 -11.90 -8.70 -2.70
C ARG A 208 -12.13 -9.57 -1.46
N HIS A 209 -11.05 -10.07 -0.85
CA HIS A 209 -11.16 -10.91 0.34
C HIS A 209 -11.83 -10.17 1.52
N THR A 210 -11.52 -8.89 1.68
CA THR A 210 -12.09 -8.10 2.77
C THR A 210 -13.60 -7.91 2.57
N CYS A 211 -14.04 -7.54 1.36
CA CYS A 211 -15.47 -7.37 1.05
C CYS A 211 -16.25 -8.70 1.12
N GLU A 212 -15.66 -9.82 0.70
CA GLU A 212 -16.28 -11.16 0.83
C GLU A 212 -16.50 -11.56 2.30
N LEU A 213 -15.56 -11.25 3.19
CA LEU A 213 -15.72 -11.49 4.64
C LEU A 213 -16.82 -10.62 5.26
N HIS A 214 -16.91 -9.35 4.85
CA HIS A 214 -17.97 -8.45 5.31
C HIS A 214 -19.36 -8.88 4.82
N GLU A 215 -19.49 -9.37 3.57
CA GLU A 215 -20.74 -9.90 3.04
C GLU A 215 -21.24 -11.11 3.86
N GLN A 216 -20.32 -12.01 4.24
CA GLN A 216 -20.63 -13.17 5.08
C GLN A 216 -21.03 -12.78 6.51
N GLY A 217 -20.45 -11.70 7.05
CA GLY A 217 -20.78 -11.16 8.38
C GLY A 217 -22.13 -10.44 8.46
N MET A 218 -22.69 -9.99 7.33
CA MET A 218 -23.99 -9.28 7.28
C MET A 218 -25.22 -10.18 7.08
N ALA A 219 -25.07 -11.51 7.07
CA ALA A 219 -26.18 -12.43 6.90
C ALA A 219 -27.17 -12.39 8.09
N PRO A 220 -28.50 -12.38 7.86
CA PRO A 220 -29.49 -12.32 8.94
C PRO A 220 -29.41 -13.60 9.77
N GLY A 221 -28.89 -13.47 11.00
CA GLY A 221 -28.69 -14.58 11.94
C GLY A 221 -27.25 -14.74 12.45
N ALA A 222 -26.28 -13.98 11.93
CA ALA A 222 -24.95 -13.89 12.51
C ALA A 222 -25.01 -13.10 13.82
N GLY A 223 -24.93 -13.79 14.96
CA GLY A 223 -24.73 -13.12 16.25
C GLY A 223 -23.43 -12.31 16.27
N PRO A 224 -23.24 -11.42 17.26
CA PRO A 224 -22.05 -10.58 17.37
C PRO A 224 -20.85 -11.43 17.78
N THR A 225 -20.31 -12.19 16.83
CA THR A 225 -19.01 -12.83 17.01
C THR A 225 -18.00 -11.73 16.76
N ALA A 226 -17.41 -11.24 17.84
CA ALA A 226 -16.35 -10.24 17.86
C ALA A 226 -15.08 -10.76 17.17
N GLN A 227 -15.14 -11.00 15.86
CA GLN A 227 -13.95 -11.08 15.04
C GLN A 227 -13.68 -9.68 14.54
N THR A 228 -12.74 -9.01 15.20
CA THR A 228 -12.11 -7.77 14.75
C THR A 228 -11.69 -7.95 13.30
N ILE A 229 -12.49 -7.43 12.37
CA ILE A 229 -12.19 -7.54 10.95
C ILE A 229 -10.93 -6.69 10.72
N PRO A 230 -9.85 -7.27 10.18
CA PRO A 230 -8.60 -6.53 10.10
C PRO A 230 -8.76 -5.43 9.05
N ARG A 231 -8.68 -4.18 9.52
CA ARG A 231 -8.69 -2.96 8.69
C ARG A 231 -7.69 -3.11 7.54
N LEU A 232 -8.06 -2.75 6.31
CA LEU A 232 -7.15 -2.75 5.16
C LEU A 232 -5.85 -1.96 5.43
N GLY A 233 -5.92 -0.94 6.30
CA GLY A 233 -4.77 -0.16 6.76
C GLY A 233 -3.80 -0.89 7.71
N ARG A 234 -4.21 -2.01 8.31
CA ARG A 234 -3.48 -2.80 9.33
C ARG A 234 -3.08 -4.21 8.86
N VAL A 235 -3.50 -4.66 7.67
CA VAL A 235 -3.28 -6.03 7.16
C VAL A 235 -1.89 -6.25 6.54
N MET A 236 -1.16 -5.21 6.15
CA MET A 236 0.14 -5.41 5.49
C MET A 236 1.29 -5.26 6.49
N PRO A 237 2.05 -6.33 6.80
CA PRO A 237 3.35 -6.15 7.43
C PRO A 237 4.22 -5.40 6.42
N GLY A 238 4.84 -4.29 6.87
CA GLY A 238 5.97 -3.68 6.20
C GLY A 238 7.10 -4.70 6.13
N GLY A 239 7.08 -5.53 5.09
CA GLY A 239 8.10 -6.51 4.78
C GLY A 239 9.28 -5.81 4.14
N SER A 240 10.10 -5.16 4.97
CA SER A 240 11.49 -4.91 4.66
C SER A 240 12.18 -6.28 4.55
N THR A 241 12.17 -6.90 3.37
CA THR A 241 13.18 -7.89 3.04
C THR A 241 14.49 -7.13 2.85
N ALA A 242 15.18 -6.91 3.97
CA ALA A 242 16.59 -6.65 3.96
C ALA A 242 17.24 -7.81 3.20
N LEU A 243 17.77 -7.50 2.02
CA LEU A 243 18.75 -8.32 1.32
C LEU A 243 19.82 -8.73 2.33
N ASP A 244 20.00 -10.04 2.49
CA ASP A 244 21.12 -10.68 3.14
C ASP A 244 22.42 -10.23 2.44
N ALA A 245 22.97 -9.11 2.90
CA ALA A 245 24.29 -8.66 2.53
C ALA A 245 25.31 -9.45 3.36
N HIS A 246 25.93 -10.43 2.69
CA HIS A 246 27.27 -10.95 2.93
C HIS A 246 27.95 -10.56 4.24
N GLN A 247 27.92 -11.48 5.19
CA GLN A 247 28.85 -11.49 6.32
C GLN A 247 30.23 -11.91 5.79
N ILE A 248 31.05 -10.92 5.45
CA ILE A 248 32.51 -11.08 5.31
C ILE A 248 33.11 -10.92 6.71
N PRO A 249 33.71 -11.95 7.34
CA PRO A 249 34.47 -11.77 8.55
C PRO A 249 35.89 -11.34 8.17
N LEU A 250 36.16 -10.03 8.22
CA LEU A 250 37.50 -9.53 8.45
C LEU A 250 37.77 -9.61 9.95
N GLN A 251 38.50 -10.64 10.40
CA GLN A 251 39.25 -10.57 11.64
C GLN A 251 40.62 -11.23 11.50
N GLY A 252 41.65 -10.42 11.79
CA GLY A 252 42.74 -10.85 12.67
C GLY A 252 43.92 -11.52 12.00
N GLY A 253 44.78 -10.72 11.36
CA GLY A 253 46.14 -11.13 11.06
C GLY A 253 46.90 -11.52 12.33
N ARG A 254 47.35 -12.78 12.38
CA ARG A 254 48.45 -13.23 13.23
C ARG A 254 49.59 -13.68 12.33
N LEU A 255 50.65 -12.88 12.35
CA LEU A 255 51.93 -13.18 11.72
C LEU A 255 52.54 -14.44 12.37
N THR A 256 52.66 -15.52 11.61
CA THR A 256 53.62 -16.58 11.90
C THR A 256 54.49 -16.80 10.67
N HIS A 257 55.70 -16.26 10.76
CA HIS A 257 56.84 -16.57 9.91
C HIS A 257 57.00 -18.09 9.76
N ASN A 258 56.94 -18.61 8.54
CA ASN A 258 57.49 -19.92 8.19
C ASN A 258 58.73 -19.69 7.31
N PRO A 259 59.87 -20.34 7.60
CA PRO A 259 61.10 -20.17 6.83
C PRO A 259 61.05 -20.95 5.50
N PRO A 260 61.81 -20.53 4.47
CA PRO A 260 61.84 -21.21 3.19
C PRO A 260 62.65 -22.52 3.25
N PRO A 261 62.31 -23.51 2.41
CA PRO A 261 63.09 -24.74 2.29
C PRO A 261 64.41 -24.49 1.55
N PRO A 262 65.50 -25.23 1.89
CA PRO A 262 66.79 -25.04 1.25
C PRO A 262 66.83 -25.68 -0.14
N HIS A 263 67.32 -24.92 -1.12
CA HIS A 263 67.88 -25.46 -2.34
C HIS A 263 69.18 -26.22 -2.02
N ALA A 264 69.26 -27.49 -2.40
CA ALA A 264 70.53 -28.17 -2.64
C ALA A 264 70.59 -28.58 -4.12
N ARG A 265 71.59 -28.02 -4.78
CA ARG A 265 72.03 -28.29 -6.16
C ARG A 265 72.69 -29.67 -6.27
N SER A 266 72.52 -30.24 -7.47
CA SER A 266 73.51 -30.97 -8.27
C SER A 266 74.23 -32.19 -7.68
N LEU A 267 74.01 -33.35 -8.29
CA LEU A 267 74.94 -34.01 -9.22
C LEU A 267 74.17 -34.96 -10.14
#